data_AF-A0A7S1NTS8-F1
#
_entry.id   AF-A0A7S1NTS8-F1
#
_cell.length_a   1.000
_cell.length_b   1.000
_cell.length_c   1.000
_cell.angle_alpha   90.00
_cell.angle_beta   90.00
_cell.angle_gamma   90.00
#
_symmetry.space_group_name_H-M   'P 1'
#
loop_
_entity.id
_entity.type
_entity.pdbx_description
1 polymer ?
#
loop_
_entity_poly.entity_id
_entity_poly.type
_entity_poly.pdbx_seq_one_letter_code
_entity_poly.pdbx_strand_id
1 'polypeptide(L)'
;MKGWFTSFLSKVDEIKSHYHPELTGLAGGAYDVLRMSLATFLGKSDIVREQAAGVQLRLEQSIKADGQTQLPVTLQMDTLAVSAELASRVGIDLWGYKTQSGGRLIDAVQALVTDANNKGQAPNVFDRTIKLAQRYAAKT
;
A
#
# COMPACT_ATOMS: atom_id res chain seq x y z
N MET A 1 -14.50 -5.21 22.92
CA MET A 1 -14.24 -4.62 21.58
C MET A 1 -13.30 -5.49 20.72
N LYS A 2 -12.11 -5.90 21.19
CA LYS A 2 -11.17 -6.73 20.41
C LYS A 2 -11.76 -8.03 19.85
N GLY A 3 -12.61 -8.74 20.62
CA GLY A 3 -13.24 -9.99 20.17
C GLY A 3 -14.05 -9.84 18.87
N TRP A 4 -14.81 -8.75 18.72
CA TRP A 4 -15.57 -8.47 17.51
C TRP A 4 -14.64 -8.25 16.30
N PHE A 5 -13.56 -7.48 16.47
CA PHE A 5 -12.57 -7.25 15.41
C PHE A 5 -11.80 -8.52 15.03
N THR A 6 -11.54 -9.42 15.98
CA THR A 6 -10.96 -10.74 15.68
C THR A 6 -11.89 -11.55 14.80
N SER A 7 -13.19 -11.66 15.17
CA SER A 7 -14.18 -12.37 14.34
C SER A 7 -14.36 -11.72 12.98
N PHE A 8 -14.33 -10.38 12.92
CA PHE A 8 -14.43 -9.65 11.67
C PHE A 8 -13.22 -9.90 10.75
N LEU A 9 -12.00 -9.92 11.30
CA LEU A 9 -10.80 -10.29 10.55
C LEU A 9 -10.89 -11.71 9.98
N SER A 10 -11.36 -12.68 10.78
CA SER A 10 -11.63 -14.04 10.27
C SER A 10 -12.63 -14.05 9.12
N LYS A 11 -13.69 -13.24 9.19
CA LYS A 11 -14.68 -13.15 8.10
C LYS A 11 -14.11 -12.47 6.85
N VAL A 12 -13.25 -11.48 7.01
CA VAL A 12 -12.51 -10.84 5.89
C VAL A 12 -11.65 -11.87 5.16
N ASP A 13 -10.94 -12.73 5.90
CA ASP A 13 -10.11 -13.79 5.32
C ASP A 13 -10.95 -14.88 4.62
N GLU A 14 -12.09 -15.25 5.22
CA GLU A 14 -13.07 -16.16 4.59
C GLU A 14 -13.59 -15.59 3.27
N ILE A 15 -13.96 -14.31 3.23
CA ILE A 15 -14.45 -13.62 2.02
C ILE A 15 -13.38 -13.65 0.92
N LYS A 16 -12.11 -13.33 1.24
CA LYS A 16 -11.04 -13.42 0.23
C LYS A 16 -10.92 -14.83 -0.34
N SER A 17 -10.98 -15.86 0.52
CA SER A 17 -10.90 -17.25 0.09
C SER A 17 -12.03 -17.66 -0.87
N HIS A 18 -13.22 -17.04 -0.72
CA HIS A 18 -14.40 -17.34 -1.53
C HIS A 18 -14.49 -16.53 -2.82
N TYR A 19 -14.06 -15.27 -2.82
CA TYR A 19 -14.36 -14.33 -3.91
C TYR A 19 -13.23 -14.09 -4.92
N HIS A 20 -12.01 -14.56 -4.68
CA HIS A 20 -10.96 -14.95 -5.65
C HIS A 20 -9.54 -14.68 -5.09
N PRO A 21 -8.54 -15.49 -5.51
CA PRO A 21 -7.11 -15.13 -5.46
C PRO A 21 -6.69 -13.99 -6.43
N GLU A 22 -7.64 -13.37 -7.12
CA GLU A 22 -7.48 -12.40 -8.23
C GLU A 22 -7.92 -10.97 -7.88
N LEU A 23 -8.06 -10.64 -6.59
CA LEU A 23 -8.24 -9.25 -6.18
C LEU A 23 -7.01 -8.44 -6.59
N THR A 24 -7.09 -7.87 -7.78
CA THR A 24 -6.07 -7.04 -8.42
C THR A 24 -6.51 -5.58 -8.39
N GLY A 25 -5.59 -4.70 -8.74
CA GLY A 25 -5.89 -3.27 -8.81
C GLY A 25 -6.32 -2.67 -7.47
N LEU A 26 -7.28 -1.74 -7.54
CA LEU A 26 -7.79 -1.02 -6.37
C LEU A 26 -8.43 -1.93 -5.32
N ALA A 27 -9.17 -2.97 -5.73
CA ALA A 27 -9.84 -3.86 -4.80
C ALA A 27 -8.83 -4.69 -3.97
N GLY A 28 -7.76 -5.17 -4.62
CA GLY A 28 -6.65 -5.83 -3.94
C GLY A 28 -5.97 -4.91 -2.92
N GLY A 29 -5.64 -3.68 -3.32
CA GLY A 29 -5.03 -2.72 -2.39
C GLY A 29 -5.94 -2.33 -1.22
N ALA A 30 -7.24 -2.18 -1.46
CA ALA A 30 -8.21 -1.88 -0.39
C ALA A 30 -8.31 -3.03 0.63
N TYR A 31 -8.29 -4.27 0.15
CA TYR A 31 -8.24 -5.46 1.00
C TYR A 31 -6.98 -5.47 1.88
N ASP A 32 -5.81 -5.18 1.31
CA ASP A 32 -4.55 -5.13 2.05
C ASP A 32 -4.63 -4.14 3.20
N VAL A 33 -5.05 -2.91 2.91
CA VAL A 33 -5.19 -1.86 3.90
C VAL A 33 -6.14 -2.28 5.01
N LEU A 34 -7.30 -2.85 4.67
CA LEU A 34 -8.28 -3.30 5.66
C LEU A 34 -7.69 -4.40 6.55
N ARG A 35 -7.12 -5.46 5.96
CA ARG A 35 -6.55 -6.60 6.70
C ARG A 35 -5.38 -6.17 7.56
N MET A 36 -4.44 -5.41 7.02
CA MET A 36 -3.27 -4.92 7.77
C MET A 36 -3.68 -3.96 8.88
N SER A 37 -4.70 -3.12 8.68
CA SER A 37 -5.20 -2.22 9.72
C SER A 37 -5.82 -3.00 10.89
N LEU A 38 -6.67 -3.98 10.58
CA LEU A 38 -7.27 -4.87 11.59
C LEU A 38 -6.21 -5.67 12.33
N ALA A 39 -5.26 -6.27 11.61
CA ALA A 39 -4.17 -7.03 12.18
C ALA A 39 -3.28 -6.17 13.08
N THR A 40 -2.93 -4.96 12.64
CA THR A 40 -2.16 -3.99 13.43
C THR A 40 -2.91 -3.62 14.71
N PHE A 41 -4.21 -3.31 14.63
CA PHE A 41 -5.04 -2.98 15.80
C PHE A 41 -5.12 -4.15 16.81
N LEU A 42 -5.15 -5.39 16.31
CA LEU A 42 -5.19 -6.60 17.12
C LEU A 42 -3.81 -7.04 17.63
N GLY A 43 -2.71 -6.40 17.21
CA GLY A 43 -1.34 -6.80 17.54
C GLY A 43 -0.85 -8.06 16.80
N LYS A 44 -1.54 -8.47 15.72
CA LYS A 44 -1.21 -9.65 14.90
C LYS A 44 -0.15 -9.31 13.85
N SER A 45 1.08 -9.12 14.32
CA SER A 45 2.20 -8.67 13.47
C SER A 45 2.61 -9.70 12.40
N ASP A 46 2.39 -10.98 12.66
CA ASP A 46 2.52 -12.09 11.71
C ASP A 46 1.67 -11.88 10.45
N ILE A 47 0.39 -11.54 10.63
CA ILE A 47 -0.54 -11.26 9.54
C ILE A 47 -0.10 -10.03 8.74
N VAL A 48 0.40 -8.98 9.41
CA VAL A 48 0.89 -7.78 8.72
C VAL A 48 2.11 -8.13 7.85
N ARG A 49 3.04 -8.96 8.34
CA ARG A 49 4.21 -9.40 7.56
C ARG A 49 3.84 -10.28 6.38
N GLU A 50 2.94 -11.24 6.57
CA GLU A 50 2.38 -12.06 5.49
C GLU A 50 1.77 -11.18 4.39
N GLN A 51 0.95 -10.22 4.79
CA GLN A 51 0.27 -9.34 3.85
C GLN A 51 1.24 -8.38 3.14
N ALA A 52 2.32 -7.95 3.81
CA ALA A 52 3.36 -7.12 3.20
C ALA A 52 4.08 -7.84 2.04
N ALA A 53 4.29 -9.16 2.11
CA ALA A 53 4.83 -9.93 0.99
C ALA A 53 3.90 -9.89 -0.24
N GLY A 54 2.58 -9.93 -0.03
CA GLY A 54 1.60 -9.74 -1.11
C GLY A 54 1.64 -8.34 -1.71
N VAL A 55 1.88 -7.31 -0.89
CA VAL A 55 2.04 -5.92 -1.35
C VAL A 55 3.31 -5.75 -2.19
N GLN A 56 4.42 -6.43 -1.86
CA GLN A 56 5.63 -6.43 -2.70
C GLN A 56 5.35 -6.90 -4.12
N LEU A 57 4.61 -8.01 -4.28
CA LEU A 57 4.20 -8.50 -5.59
C LEU A 57 3.35 -7.48 -6.37
N ARG A 58 2.51 -6.70 -5.68
CA ARG A 58 1.76 -5.61 -6.31
C ARG A 58 2.65 -4.44 -6.70
N LEU A 59 3.67 -4.11 -5.92
CA LEU A 59 4.64 -3.07 -6.28
C LEU A 59 5.38 -3.44 -7.57
N GLU A 60 5.79 -4.70 -7.71
CA GLU A 60 6.41 -5.23 -8.95
C GLU A 60 5.52 -5.05 -10.19
N GLN A 61 4.21 -5.26 -10.03
CA GLN A 61 3.24 -5.11 -11.12
C GLN A 61 2.89 -3.64 -11.41
N SER A 62 3.02 -2.76 -10.41
CA SER A 62 2.50 -1.40 -10.47
C SER A 62 3.55 -0.35 -10.81
N ILE A 63 4.84 -0.60 -10.51
CA ILE A 63 5.91 0.38 -10.60
C ILE A 63 6.98 -0.08 -11.60
N LYS A 64 7.20 0.75 -12.63
CA LYS A 64 8.28 0.56 -13.61
C LYS A 64 9.62 1.08 -13.08
N ALA A 65 10.69 0.76 -13.81
CA ALA A 65 12.07 1.14 -13.50
C ALA A 65 12.28 2.64 -13.28
N ASP A 66 11.56 3.48 -14.03
CA ASP A 66 11.64 4.94 -14.00
C ASP A 66 10.67 5.59 -12.99
N GLY A 67 10.03 4.79 -12.14
CA GLY A 67 8.99 5.25 -11.22
C GLY A 67 7.66 5.53 -11.91
N GLN A 68 7.53 5.35 -13.23
CA GLN A 68 6.24 5.45 -13.89
C GLN A 68 5.33 4.30 -13.47
N THR A 69 4.06 4.63 -13.34
CA THR A 69 3.02 3.68 -12.97
C THR A 69 2.10 3.38 -14.16
N GLN A 70 1.66 2.15 -14.35
CA GLN A 70 0.64 1.84 -15.37
C GLN A 70 -0.73 2.36 -14.91
N LEU A 71 -1.47 3.16 -15.68
CA LEU A 71 -2.84 3.54 -15.28
C LEU A 71 -3.71 2.26 -15.11
N PRO A 72 -4.59 2.17 -14.09
CA PRO A 72 -5.06 3.22 -13.18
C PRO A 72 -4.33 3.21 -11.81
N VAL A 73 -3.03 2.89 -11.77
CA VAL A 73 -2.23 2.81 -10.54
C VAL A 73 -2.23 4.11 -9.71
N THR A 74 -2.56 5.27 -10.30
CA THR A 74 -2.85 6.51 -9.54
C THR A 74 -3.90 6.29 -8.44
N LEU A 75 -4.96 5.54 -8.71
CA LEU A 75 -6.00 5.21 -7.71
C LEU A 75 -5.50 4.23 -6.64
N GLN A 76 -4.43 3.47 -6.92
CA GLN A 76 -3.85 2.46 -6.02
C GLN A 76 -2.71 3.01 -5.16
N MET A 77 -2.16 4.19 -5.47
CA MET A 77 -1.01 4.72 -4.72
C MET A 77 -1.31 5.00 -3.27
N ASP A 78 -2.52 5.43 -2.96
CA ASP A 78 -2.93 5.61 -1.58
C ASP A 78 -2.97 4.27 -0.82
N THR A 79 -3.47 3.19 -1.42
CA THR A 79 -3.50 1.88 -0.75
C THR A 79 -2.11 1.28 -0.58
N LEU A 80 -1.22 1.44 -1.57
CA LEU A 80 0.18 1.03 -1.44
C LEU A 80 0.93 1.85 -0.38
N ALA A 81 0.74 3.16 -0.34
CA ALA A 81 1.35 4.03 0.67
C ALA A 81 0.88 3.71 2.10
N VAL A 82 -0.42 3.50 2.29
CA VAL A 82 -0.97 3.11 3.60
C VAL A 82 -0.46 1.72 4.00
N SER A 83 -0.41 0.78 3.06
CA SER A 83 0.16 -0.55 3.32
C SER A 83 1.63 -0.49 3.71
N ALA A 84 2.42 0.36 3.05
CA ALA A 84 3.83 0.59 3.38
C ALA A 84 4.01 1.18 4.79
N GLU A 85 3.17 2.14 5.17
CA GLU A 85 3.15 2.66 6.53
C GLU A 85 2.78 1.59 7.57
N LEU A 86 1.78 0.75 7.30
CA LEU A 86 1.39 -0.34 8.20
C LEU A 86 2.49 -1.40 8.32
N ALA A 87 3.14 -1.76 7.21
CA ALA A 87 4.27 -2.69 7.18
C ALA A 87 5.47 -2.17 8.00
N SER A 88 5.73 -0.86 7.96
CA SER A 88 6.84 -0.25 8.71
C SER A 88 6.70 -0.46 10.22
N ARG A 89 5.47 -0.55 10.74
CA ARG A 89 5.18 -0.79 12.17
C ARG A 89 5.63 -2.18 12.65
N VAL A 90 5.84 -3.12 11.74
CA VAL A 90 6.32 -4.47 12.03
C VAL A 90 7.74 -4.73 11.50
N GLY A 91 8.45 -3.66 11.12
CA GLY A 91 9.84 -3.68 10.67
C GLY A 91 10.03 -4.04 9.21
N ILE A 92 8.99 -3.96 8.37
CA ILE A 92 9.08 -4.22 6.93
C ILE A 92 9.08 -2.89 6.18
N ASP A 93 10.16 -2.60 5.46
CA ASP A 93 10.29 -1.38 4.66
C ASP A 93 9.82 -1.60 3.21
N LEU A 94 8.57 -1.22 2.94
CA LEU A 94 8.01 -1.22 1.59
C LEU A 94 8.24 0.10 0.84
N TRP A 95 8.65 1.17 1.53
CA TRP A 95 8.94 2.46 0.91
C TRP A 95 10.29 2.44 0.20
N GLY A 96 11.29 1.85 0.86
CA GLY A 96 12.63 1.61 0.32
C GLY A 96 12.76 0.34 -0.52
N TYR A 97 11.73 -0.53 -0.53
CA TYR A 97 11.71 -1.72 -1.37
C TYR A 97 11.90 -1.34 -2.85
N LYS A 98 12.91 -1.96 -3.46
CA LYS A 98 13.25 -1.80 -4.87
C LYS A 98 12.72 -3.00 -5.65
N THR A 99 11.86 -2.75 -6.63
CA THR A 99 11.32 -3.78 -7.50
C THR A 99 12.41 -4.40 -8.38
N GLN A 100 12.14 -5.54 -9.00
CA GLN A 100 13.05 -6.17 -9.97
C GLN A 100 13.36 -5.25 -11.14
N SER A 101 12.40 -4.42 -11.55
CA SER A 101 12.59 -3.39 -12.58
C SER A 101 13.42 -2.20 -12.09
N GLY A 102 13.64 -2.08 -10.77
CA GLY A 102 14.44 -1.03 -10.14
C GLY A 102 13.65 0.16 -9.63
N GLY A 103 12.33 0.17 -9.79
CA GLY A 103 11.44 1.20 -9.28
C GLY A 103 11.21 1.10 -7.78
N ARG A 104 10.83 2.22 -7.16
CA ARG A 104 10.46 2.28 -5.73
C ARG A 104 9.15 3.04 -5.54
N LEU A 105 8.42 2.71 -4.49
CA LEU A 105 7.17 3.38 -4.15
C LEU A 105 7.37 4.89 -3.92
N ILE A 106 8.46 5.26 -3.26
CA ILE A 106 8.76 6.67 -3.00
C ILE A 106 8.97 7.47 -4.29
N ASP A 107 9.64 6.89 -5.28
CA ASP A 107 9.90 7.52 -6.58
C ASP A 107 8.59 7.66 -7.37
N ALA A 108 7.73 6.64 -7.32
CA ALA A 108 6.41 6.69 -7.95
C ALA A 108 5.51 7.79 -7.36
N VAL A 109 5.49 7.95 -6.03
CA VAL A 109 4.76 9.05 -5.39
C VAL A 109 5.33 10.41 -5.80
N GLN A 110 6.65 10.55 -5.84
CA GLN A 110 7.31 11.80 -6.25
C GLN A 110 6.99 12.16 -7.71
N ALA A 111 6.95 11.17 -8.61
CA ALA A 111 6.56 11.35 -10.00
C ALA A 111 5.12 11.88 -10.12
N LEU A 112 4.19 11.32 -9.32
CA LEU A 112 2.80 11.79 -9.30
C LEU A 112 2.64 13.21 -8.79
N VAL A 113 3.38 13.58 -7.74
CA VAL A 113 3.38 14.96 -7.23
C VAL A 113 3.88 15.92 -8.29
N THR A 114 4.95 15.54 -9.00
CA THR A 114 5.54 16.35 -10.07
C THR A 114 4.55 16.54 -11.23
N ASP A 115 3.89 15.47 -11.67
CA ASP A 115 2.88 15.52 -12.73
C ASP A 115 1.66 16.39 -12.33
N ALA A 116 1.15 16.23 -11.10
CA ALA A 116 0.03 17.03 -10.59
C ALA A 116 0.35 18.53 -10.55
N ASN A 117 1.55 18.88 -10.06
CA ASN A 117 2.03 20.26 -10.03
C ASN A 117 2.17 20.85 -11.45
N ASN A 118 2.73 20.08 -12.39
CA ASN A 118 2.90 20.52 -13.78
C ASN A 118 1.54 20.75 -14.48
N LYS A 119 0.50 20.02 -14.11
CA LYS A 119 -0.86 20.14 -14.64
C LYS A 119 -1.70 21.21 -13.92
N GLY A 120 -1.15 21.90 -12.92
CA GLY A 120 -1.90 22.85 -12.10
C GLY A 120 -3.07 22.21 -11.33
N GLN A 121 -3.02 20.89 -11.12
CA GLN A 121 -4.05 20.16 -10.38
C GLN A 121 -3.74 20.23 -8.89
N ALA A 122 -4.75 20.52 -8.07
CA ALA A 122 -4.58 20.48 -6.62
C ALA A 122 -4.22 19.04 -6.19
N PRO A 123 -3.10 18.83 -5.48
CA PRO A 123 -2.68 17.49 -5.03
C PRO A 123 -3.57 16.89 -3.94
N ASN A 124 -4.72 17.51 -3.63
CA ASN A 124 -5.57 17.18 -2.49
C ASN A 124 -6.07 15.73 -2.49
N VAL A 125 -6.23 15.08 -3.65
CA VAL A 125 -6.60 13.66 -3.77
C VAL A 125 -5.50 12.73 -3.21
N PHE A 126 -4.26 13.21 -3.15
CA PHE A 126 -3.09 12.45 -2.68
C PHE A 126 -2.47 13.00 -1.39
N ASP A 127 -3.11 13.95 -0.71
CA ASP A 127 -2.55 14.60 0.50
C ASP A 127 -2.05 13.60 1.54
N ARG A 128 -2.81 12.52 1.77
CA ARG A 128 -2.40 11.46 2.69
C ARG A 128 -1.14 10.73 2.19
N THR A 129 -1.15 10.27 0.94
CA THR A 129 -0.05 9.60 0.28
C THR A 129 1.23 10.44 0.33
N ILE A 130 1.12 11.74 0.02
CA ILE A 130 2.23 12.70 0.04
C ILE A 130 2.77 12.85 1.46
N LYS A 131 1.90 13.04 2.45
CA LYS A 131 2.30 13.15 3.86
C LYS A 131 2.96 11.87 4.39
N LEU A 132 2.59 10.70 3.88
CA LEU A 132 3.24 9.44 4.24
C LEU A 132 4.64 9.34 3.61
N ALA A 133 4.76 9.64 2.33
CA ALA A 133 6.03 9.68 1.62
C ALA A 133 7.02 10.68 2.26
N GLN A 134 6.57 11.89 2.59
CA GLN A 134 7.39 12.90 3.29
C GLN A 134 7.84 12.42 4.67
N ARG A 135 6.96 11.74 5.42
CA ARG A 135 7.32 11.16 6.72
C ARG A 135 8.37 10.06 6.61
N TYR A 136 8.31 9.26 5.55
CA TYR A 136 9.35 8.27 5.28
C TYR A 136 10.67 8.95 4.93
N ALA A 137 10.67 9.90 3.98
CA ALA A 137 11.87 10.62 3.54
C ALA A 137 12.57 11.39 4.67
N ALA A 138 11.82 11.87 5.67
CA ALA A 138 12.39 12.54 6.84
C ALA A 138 13.09 11.59 7.84
N LYS A 139 12.90 10.26 7.72
CA LYS A 139 13.49 9.24 8.61
C LYS A 139 14.72 8.56 8.02
N THR A 140 14.96 8.72 6.72
CA THR A 140 16.09 8.13 5.96
C THR A 140 17.19 9.15 5.75
#